data_AF-A0A6P0Q4W8-F1
#
_entry.id   AF-A0A6P0Q4W8-F1
#
_cell.length_a   1.000
_cell.length_b   1.000
_cell.length_c   1.000
_cell.angle_alpha   90.00
_cell.angle_beta   90.00
_cell.angle_gamma   90.00
#
_symmetry.space_group_name_H-M   'P 1'
#
loop_
_entity.id
_entity.type
_entity.pdbx_description
1 polymer ?
#
loop_
_entity_poly.entity_id
_entity_poly.type
_entity_poly.pdbx_seq_one_letter_code
_entity_poly.pdbx_strand_id
1 'polypeptide(L)'
;MIWLLAQGKKTEEVVQITGYSRIGIYALIKRYNQLGAEGLGDWPKATLRERRKQNQGAKPLIGDLELAQLWQVLQEQAPDGGFWNGRKVADWLTSVTGKSISRQRGWQILRQMT
;
A
#
# COMPACT_ATOMS: atom_id res chain seq x y z
N MET A 1 0.50 -24.05 14.96
CA MET A 1 -0.01 -23.55 16.26
C MET A 1 -1.49 -23.86 16.51
N ILE A 2 -2.40 -23.70 15.54
CA ILE A 2 -3.84 -24.02 15.75
C ILE A 2 -4.07 -25.48 16.16
N TRP A 3 -3.33 -26.42 15.57
CA TRP A 3 -3.40 -27.82 15.99
C TRP A 3 -2.99 -28.05 17.45
N LEU A 4 -1.97 -27.35 17.96
CA LEU A 4 -1.57 -27.45 19.38
C LEU A 4 -2.70 -26.97 20.31
N LEU A 5 -3.36 -25.88 19.93
CA LEU A 5 -4.52 -25.36 20.66
C LEU A 5 -5.72 -26.31 20.58
N ALA A 6 -5.94 -26.94 19.43
CA ALA A 6 -6.98 -27.96 19.25
C ALA A 6 -6.74 -29.22 20.11
N GLN A 7 -5.48 -29.51 20.43
CA GLN A 7 -5.10 -30.55 21.39
C GLN A 7 -5.23 -30.11 22.86
N GLY A 8 -5.75 -28.92 23.13
CA GLY A 8 -5.95 -28.40 24.48
C GLY A 8 -4.71 -27.80 25.13
N LYS A 9 -3.62 -27.55 24.38
CA LYS A 9 -2.45 -26.86 24.92
C LYS A 9 -2.78 -25.43 25.32
N LYS A 10 -2.24 -24.98 26.45
CA LYS A 10 -2.40 -23.59 26.89
C LYS A 10 -1.60 -22.66 26.00
N THR A 11 -2.06 -21.43 25.85
CA THR A 11 -1.40 -20.40 25.02
C THR A 11 0.06 -20.21 25.41
N GLU A 12 0.39 -20.28 26.71
CA GLU A 12 1.75 -20.22 27.23
C GLU A 12 2.65 -21.32 26.67
N GLU A 13 2.16 -22.57 26.64
CA GLU A 13 2.90 -23.70 26.07
C GLU A 13 3.11 -23.49 24.57
N VAL A 14 2.09 -22.98 23.87
CA VAL A 14 2.18 -22.70 22.44
C VAL A 14 3.21 -21.59 22.13
N VAL A 15 3.31 -20.57 22.99
CA VAL A 15 4.37 -19.54 22.89
C VAL A 15 5.75 -20.20 23.00
N GLN A 16 5.95 -21.06 23.99
CA GLN A 16 7.24 -21.73 24.20
C GLN A 16 7.60 -22.66 23.04
N ILE A 17 6.64 -23.41 22.51
CA ILE A 17 6.86 -24.37 21.42
C ILE A 17 7.13 -23.65 20.08
N THR A 18 6.45 -22.53 19.82
CA THR A 18 6.44 -21.90 18.49
C THR A 18 7.25 -20.62 18.39
N GLY A 19 7.64 -20.01 19.53
CA GLY A 19 8.29 -18.70 19.57
C GLY A 19 7.39 -17.52 19.21
N TYR A 20 6.11 -17.75 18.89
CA TYR A 20 5.16 -16.67 18.59
C TYR A 20 4.74 -15.92 19.85
N SER A 21 4.53 -14.61 19.71
CA SER A 21 3.97 -13.81 20.79
C SER A 21 2.53 -14.20 21.09
N ARG A 22 2.11 -14.04 22.34
CA ARG A 22 0.73 -14.28 22.79
C ARG A 22 -0.30 -13.49 21.95
N ILE A 23 0.03 -12.25 21.60
CA ILE A 23 -0.80 -11.39 20.74
C ILE A 23 -0.96 -12.00 19.34
N GLY A 24 0.14 -12.48 18.75
CA GLY A 24 0.12 -13.15 17.44
C GLY A 24 -0.73 -14.42 17.45
N ILE A 25 -0.64 -15.21 18.52
CA ILE A 25 -1.48 -16.40 18.70
C ILE A 25 -2.96 -16.03 18.77
N TYR A 26 -3.36 -15.04 19.57
CA TYR A 26 -4.75 -14.60 19.63
C TYR A 26 -5.27 -14.02 18.31
N ALA A 27 -4.46 -13.24 17.59
CA ALA A 27 -4.82 -12.72 16.28
C ALA A 27 -5.09 -13.86 15.28
N LEU A 28 -4.27 -14.91 15.34
CA LEU A 28 -4.38 -16.06 14.47
C LEU A 28 -5.57 -16.95 14.84
N ILE A 29 -5.87 -17.14 16.13
CA ILE A 29 -7.11 -17.79 16.61
C ILE A 29 -8.34 -17.02 16.11
N LYS A 30 -8.36 -15.68 16.30
CA LYS A 30 -9.47 -14.84 15.85
C LYS A 30 -9.69 -14.99 14.34
N ARG A 31 -8.62 -14.96 13.56
CA ARG A 31 -8.68 -15.12 12.10
C ARG A 31 -9.19 -16.50 11.70
N TYR A 32 -8.73 -17.56 12.37
CA TYR A 32 -9.22 -18.93 12.16
C TYR A 32 -10.71 -19.06 12.49
N ASN A 33 -11.16 -18.50 13.61
CA ASN A 33 -12.58 -18.57 13.99
C ASN A 33 -13.49 -17.80 13.02
N GLN A 34 -12.97 -16.77 12.34
CA GLN A 34 -13.73 -15.96 11.39
C GLN A 34 -13.71 -16.52 9.97
N LEU A 35 -12.58 -17.10 9.54
CA LEU A 35 -12.32 -17.44 8.13
C LEU A 35 -12.00 -18.93 7.93
N GLY A 36 -12.04 -19.73 8.98
CA GLY A 36 -11.64 -21.14 8.95
C GLY A 36 -10.18 -21.33 8.56
N ALA A 37 -9.89 -22.49 7.95
CA ALA A 37 -8.55 -22.86 7.50
C ALA A 37 -7.98 -21.92 6.43
N GLU A 38 -8.84 -21.29 5.61
CA GLU A 38 -8.40 -20.27 4.65
C GLU A 38 -7.69 -19.12 5.37
N GLY A 39 -8.19 -18.73 6.54
CA GLY A 39 -7.59 -17.73 7.44
C GLY A 39 -6.15 -18.03 7.88
N LEU A 40 -5.65 -19.27 7.72
CA LEU A 40 -4.32 -19.70 8.16
C LEU A 40 -3.29 -19.81 7.03
N GLY A 41 -3.73 -19.86 5.78
CA GLY A 41 -2.83 -20.11 4.66
C GLY A 41 -1.87 -18.95 4.37
N ASP A 42 -0.74 -19.29 3.74
CA ASP A 42 -0.02 -18.37 2.87
C ASP A 42 -0.91 -18.09 1.67
N TRP A 43 -1.72 -17.04 1.81
CA TRP A 43 -2.68 -16.66 0.79
C TRP A 43 -1.95 -16.47 -0.54
N PRO A 44 -2.53 -16.94 -1.66
CA PRO A 44 -1.98 -16.68 -2.98
C PRO A 44 -1.64 -15.19 -3.11
N LYS A 45 -0.47 -14.86 -3.67
CA LYS A 45 -0.03 -13.45 -3.87
C LYS A 45 -1.14 -12.58 -4.50
N ALA A 46 -2.00 -13.18 -5.34
CA ALA A 46 -3.17 -12.55 -5.93
C ALA A 46 -4.18 -12.07 -4.86
N THR A 47 -4.52 -12.89 -3.88
CA THR A 47 -5.45 -12.56 -2.80
C THR A 47 -4.87 -11.52 -1.83
N LEU A 48 -3.56 -11.59 -1.56
CA LEU A 48 -2.86 -10.56 -0.78
C LEU A 48 -2.83 -9.22 -1.52
N ARG A 49 -2.63 -9.21 -2.84
CA ARG A 49 -2.75 -8.00 -3.67
C ARG A 49 -4.14 -7.41 -3.59
N GLU A 50 -5.18 -8.23 -3.67
CA GLU A 50 -6.57 -7.76 -3.66
C GLU A 50 -6.95 -7.15 -2.31
N ARG A 51 -6.57 -7.76 -1.19
CA ARG A 51 -6.73 -7.13 0.13
C ARG A 51 -5.88 -5.88 0.32
N ARG A 52 -4.66 -5.84 -0.22
CA ARG A 52 -3.84 -4.62 -0.19
C ARG A 52 -4.47 -3.49 -1.01
N LYS A 53 -5.14 -3.78 -2.12
CA LYS A 53 -5.95 -2.79 -2.84
C LYS A 53 -7.13 -2.30 -2.02
N GLN A 54 -7.76 -3.17 -1.22
CA GLN A 54 -8.83 -2.78 -0.29
C GLN A 54 -8.32 -1.91 0.86
N ASN A 55 -7.08 -2.09 1.30
CA ASN A 55 -6.37 -1.15 2.16
C ASN A 55 -5.80 0.02 1.32
N GLN A 56 -6.67 0.90 0.84
CA GLN A 56 -6.32 2.02 -0.06
C GLN A 56 -5.33 3.06 0.53
N GLY A 57 -4.86 2.87 1.76
CA GLY A 57 -3.93 3.78 2.42
C GLY A 57 -4.56 5.15 2.68
N ALA A 58 -3.72 6.14 3.00
CA ALA A 58 -4.15 7.53 3.08
C ALA A 58 -4.60 8.02 1.70
N LYS A 59 -5.58 8.94 1.66
CA LYS A 59 -6.07 9.55 0.43
C LYS A 59 -4.88 10.03 -0.43
N PRO A 60 -4.85 9.75 -1.74
CA PRO A 60 -3.81 10.22 -2.62
C PRO A 60 -3.62 11.74 -2.46
N LEU A 61 -2.36 12.18 -2.39
CA LEU A 61 -2.03 13.61 -2.28
C LEU A 61 -2.53 14.43 -3.48
N ILE A 62 -2.73 13.74 -4.61
CA ILE A 62 -3.13 14.26 -5.91
C ILE A 62 -4.37 13.48 -6.36
N GLY A 63 -5.44 14.18 -6.70
CA GLY A 63 -6.68 13.63 -7.23
C GLY A 63 -6.64 13.43 -8.75
N ASP A 64 -7.66 12.74 -9.26
CA ASP A 64 -7.73 12.34 -10.67
C ASP A 64 -7.82 13.54 -11.63
N LEU A 65 -8.46 14.63 -11.21
CA LEU A 65 -8.56 15.86 -12.01
C LEU A 65 -7.18 16.51 -12.23
N GLU A 66 -6.37 16.59 -11.18
CA GLU A 66 -5.03 17.19 -11.23
C GLU A 66 -4.09 16.33 -12.09
N LEU A 67 -4.26 15.00 -12.08
CA LEU A 67 -3.54 14.09 -12.97
C LEU A 67 -3.97 14.25 -14.44
N ALA A 68 -5.26 14.44 -14.71
CA ALA A 68 -5.76 14.67 -16.06
C ALA A 68 -5.24 16.00 -16.63
N GLN A 69 -5.23 17.06 -15.83
CA GLN A 69 -4.64 18.35 -16.20
C GLN A 69 -3.14 18.23 -16.44
N LEU A 70 -2.41 17.49 -15.58
CA LEU A 70 -0.99 17.22 -15.79
C LEU A 70 -0.76 16.51 -17.12
N TRP A 71 -1.59 15.53 -17.47
CA TRP A 71 -1.46 14.79 -18.72
C TRP A 71 -1.59 15.68 -19.95
N GLN A 72 -2.51 16.67 -19.92
CA GLN A 72 -2.64 17.68 -20.98
C GLN A 72 -1.39 18.56 -21.07
N VAL A 73 -0.92 19.06 -19.92
CA VAL A 73 0.25 19.95 -19.85
C VAL A 73 1.54 19.24 -20.27
N LEU A 74 1.65 17.92 -20.05
CA LEU A 74 2.78 17.12 -20.50
C LEU A 74 2.87 16.98 -22.04
N GLN A 75 1.75 17.17 -22.77
CA GLN A 75 1.78 17.21 -24.24
C GLN A 75 2.40 18.50 -24.78
N GLU A 76 2.44 19.55 -23.96
CA GLU A 76 3.05 20.81 -24.29
C GLU A 76 4.53 20.83 -23.89
N GLN A 77 5.29 21.76 -24.48
CA GLN A 77 6.69 21.95 -24.13
C GLN A 77 6.81 22.43 -22.68
N ALA A 78 7.82 21.96 -21.95
CA ALA A 78 7.96 22.36 -20.56
C ALA A 78 8.17 23.89 -20.43
N PRO A 79 7.84 24.51 -19.27
CA PRO A 79 7.83 25.97 -19.12
C PRO A 79 9.14 26.70 -19.46
N ASP A 80 10.27 25.98 -19.42
CA ASP A 80 11.61 26.46 -19.74
C ASP A 80 12.06 26.11 -21.18
N GLY A 81 11.16 25.61 -22.02
CA GLY A 81 11.46 25.15 -23.38
C GLY A 81 12.17 23.80 -23.47
N GLY A 82 12.42 23.13 -22.34
CA GLY A 82 13.08 21.81 -22.30
C GLY A 82 12.12 20.63 -22.18
N PHE A 83 12.66 19.44 -21.92
CA PHE A 83 11.86 18.26 -21.60
C PHE A 83 11.29 18.31 -20.18
N TRP A 84 10.13 17.69 -19.99
CA TRP A 84 9.57 17.44 -18.67
C TRP A 84 10.50 16.56 -17.83
N ASN A 85 10.66 16.92 -16.55
CA ASN A 85 11.41 16.13 -15.59
C ASN A 85 10.69 16.14 -14.23
N GLY A 86 11.10 15.24 -13.33
CA GLY A 86 10.41 15.06 -12.05
C GLY A 86 10.35 16.31 -11.17
N ARG A 87 11.34 17.22 -11.28
CA ARG A 87 11.31 18.51 -10.59
C ARG A 87 10.22 19.41 -11.18
N LYS A 88 10.17 19.58 -12.50
CA LYS A 88 9.18 20.42 -13.18
C LYS A 88 7.75 19.93 -12.92
N VAL A 89 7.54 18.62 -12.94
CA VAL A 89 6.24 18.02 -12.60
C VAL A 89 5.87 18.30 -11.14
N ALA A 90 6.81 18.19 -10.21
CA ALA A 90 6.56 18.50 -8.80
C ALA A 90 6.27 19.99 -8.57
N ASP A 91 7.00 20.88 -9.22
CA ASP A 91 6.82 22.33 -9.13
C ASP A 91 5.43 22.73 -9.69
N TRP A 92 5.05 22.19 -10.86
CA TRP A 92 3.74 22.41 -11.45
C TRP A 92 2.61 21.87 -10.56
N LEU A 93 2.70 20.63 -10.08
CA LEU A 93 1.69 20.06 -9.19
C LEU A 93 1.59 20.82 -7.87
N THR A 94 2.71 21.34 -7.34
CA THR A 94 2.68 22.19 -6.14
C THR A 94 1.90 23.48 -6.40
N SER A 95 2.04 24.06 -7.59
CA SER A 95 1.31 25.28 -7.97
C SER A 95 -0.20 25.04 -8.11
N VAL A 96 -0.61 23.89 -8.67
CA VAL A 96 -2.02 23.55 -8.91
C VAL A 96 -2.72 23.04 -7.65
N THR A 97 -2.05 22.19 -6.88
CA THR A 97 -2.64 21.55 -5.68
C THR A 97 -2.48 22.38 -4.41
N GLY A 98 -1.60 23.38 -4.41
CA GLY A 98 -1.21 24.15 -3.22
C GLY A 98 -0.43 23.36 -2.17
N LYS A 99 -0.09 22.08 -2.44
CA LYS A 99 0.63 21.20 -1.53
C LYS A 99 2.06 21.00 -2.02
N SER A 100 3.03 21.09 -1.11
CA SER A 100 4.43 20.84 -1.44
C SER A 100 4.65 19.39 -1.90
N ILE A 101 4.96 19.20 -3.18
CA ILE A 101 5.25 17.88 -3.76
C ILE A 101 6.76 17.70 -3.87
N SER A 102 7.29 16.56 -3.40
CA SER A 102 8.72 16.28 -3.52
C SER A 102 9.11 15.95 -4.96
N ARG A 103 10.36 16.27 -5.33
CA ARG A 103 10.92 15.95 -6.65
C ARG A 103 10.86 14.45 -6.98
N GLN A 104 11.08 13.60 -5.98
CA GLN A 104 10.95 12.15 -6.12
C GLN A 104 9.52 11.75 -6.49
N ARG A 105 8.52 12.37 -5.85
CA ARG A 105 7.12 12.11 -6.16
C ARG A 105 6.75 12.58 -7.56
N GLY A 106 7.22 13.77 -7.98
CA GLY A 106 7.05 14.25 -9.35
C GLY A 106 7.67 13.31 -10.39
N TRP A 107 8.85 12.75 -10.12
CA TRP A 107 9.45 11.72 -10.99
C TRP A 107 8.64 10.43 -11.05
N GLN A 108 8.14 9.93 -9.92
CA GLN A 108 7.29 8.75 -9.88
C GLN A 108 6.03 8.92 -10.75
N ILE A 109 5.43 10.10 -10.70
CA ILE A 109 4.22 10.43 -11.46
C ILE A 109 4.54 10.53 -12.95
N LEU A 110 5.63 11.24 -13.29
CA LEU A 110 6.08 11.35 -14.68
C LEU A 110 6.30 9.96 -15.29
N ARG A 111 6.97 9.06 -14.57
CA ARG A 111 7.19 7.66 -14.98
C ARG A 111 5.93 6.81 -15.11
N GLN A 112 4.82 7.20 -14.49
CA GLN A 112 3.54 6.50 -14.62
C GLN A 112 2.76 6.98 -15.85
N MET A 113 3.12 8.14 -16.40
CA MET A 113 2.43 8.80 -17.51
C MET A 113 3.20 8.73 -18.84
N THR A 114 4.50 8.43 -18.78
CA THR A 114 5.37 8.12 -19.93
C THR A 114 5.56 6.61 -20.06
#